data_AF-A0A534Y1S2-F1
#
_entry.id   AF-A0A534Y1S2-F1
#
_cell.length_a   1.000
_cell.length_b   1.000
_cell.length_c   1.000
_cell.angle_alpha   90.00
_cell.angle_beta   90.00
_cell.angle_gamma   90.00
#
_symmetry.space_group_name_H-M   'P 1'
#
loop_
_entity.id
_entity.type
_entity.pdbx_description
1 polymer ?
#
loop_
_entity_poly.entity_id
_entity_poly.type
_entity_poly.pdbx_seq_one_letter_code
_entity_poly.pdbx_strand_id
1 'polypeptide(L)'
;MKDAYVTKMDAQLSEWGAKLKEMKAKAEKAAAQGRIEYQQQLQKVRAQEKHEQARRKLDEIKAASEERWEALKSGFEGAWNELKKSVDSTKIP
;
A
#
# COMPACT_ATOMS: atom_id res chain seq x y z
N MET A 1 15.37 -11.79 -13.40
CA MET A 1 15.59 -10.66 -12.46
C MET A 1 14.27 -10.10 -11.95
N LYS A 2 13.25 -10.08 -12.82
CA LYS A 2 11.86 -9.77 -12.50
C LYS A 2 11.31 -10.54 -11.29
N ASP A 3 11.50 -11.85 -11.20
CA ASP A 3 10.89 -12.67 -10.13
C ASP A 3 11.36 -12.29 -8.72
N ALA A 4 12.67 -12.02 -8.56
CA ALA A 4 13.22 -11.56 -7.29
C ALA A 4 12.69 -10.17 -6.92
N TYR A 5 12.52 -9.29 -7.91
CA TYR A 5 11.90 -7.98 -7.72
C TYR A 5 10.44 -8.11 -7.25
N VAL A 6 9.64 -8.89 -7.98
CA VAL A 6 8.23 -9.17 -7.66
C VAL A 6 8.10 -9.72 -6.24
N THR A 7 8.90 -10.74 -5.90
CA THR A 7 8.87 -11.37 -4.57
C THR A 7 9.13 -10.36 -3.45
N LYS A 8 10.14 -9.51 -3.63
CA LYS A 8 10.46 -8.45 -2.66
C LYS A 8 9.30 -7.46 -2.50
N MET A 9 8.70 -7.04 -3.61
CA MET A 9 7.59 -6.10 -3.61
C MET A 9 6.33 -6.73 -2.99
N ASP A 10 6.00 -7.97 -3.31
CA ASP A 10 4.85 -8.68 -2.69
C ASP A 10 4.98 -8.77 -1.17
N ALA A 11 6.19 -9.07 -0.68
CA ALA A 11 6.45 -9.15 0.75
C ALA A 11 6.20 -7.79 1.45
N GLN A 12 6.74 -6.71 0.88
CA GLN A 12 6.55 -5.36 1.43
C GLN A 12 5.09 -4.87 1.30
N LEU A 13 4.40 -5.21 0.20
CA LEU A 13 2.99 -4.88 0.01
C LEU A 13 2.11 -5.61 1.05
N SER A 14 2.46 -6.86 1.35
CA SER A 14 1.79 -7.64 2.39
C SER A 14 2.01 -7.04 3.79
N GLU A 15 3.25 -6.62 4.09
CA GLU A 15 3.59 -5.94 5.35
C GLU A 15 2.77 -4.65 5.52
N TRP A 16 2.70 -3.81 4.49
CA TRP A 16 1.90 -2.58 4.53
C TRP A 16 0.41 -2.86 4.64
N GLY A 17 -0.09 -3.91 3.97
CA GLY A 17 -1.48 -4.35 4.09
C GLY A 17 -1.82 -4.76 5.54
N ALA A 18 -0.92 -5.47 6.22
CA ALA A 18 -1.10 -5.80 7.63
C ALA A 18 -1.14 -4.56 8.53
N LYS A 19 -0.22 -3.60 8.31
CA LYS A 19 -0.19 -2.33 9.04
C LYS A 19 -1.49 -1.53 8.86
N LEU A 20 -2.00 -1.42 7.63
CA LEU A 20 -3.27 -0.73 7.36
C LEU A 20 -4.46 -1.39 8.06
N LYS A 21 -4.51 -2.73 8.09
CA LYS A 21 -5.55 -3.48 8.83
C LYS A 21 -5.49 -3.21 10.33
N GLU A 22 -4.29 -3.25 10.93
CA GLU A 22 -4.10 -2.94 12.35
C GLU A 22 -4.57 -1.51 12.68
N MET A 23 -4.22 -0.55 11.82
CA MET A 23 -4.63 0.84 11.97
C MET A 23 -6.13 1.06 11.86
N LYS A 24 -6.80 0.30 10.99
CA LYS A 24 -8.26 0.31 10.86
C LYS A 24 -8.90 -0.18 12.17
N ALA A 25 -8.45 -1.32 12.70
CA ALA A 25 -8.95 -1.85 13.96
C ALA A 25 -8.73 -0.88 15.15
N LYS A 26 -7.58 -0.20 15.21
CA LYS A 26 -7.31 0.83 16.22
C LYS A 26 -8.26 2.03 16.10
N ALA A 27 -8.56 2.47 14.87
CA ALA A 27 -9.54 3.55 14.64
C ALA A 27 -10.95 3.16 15.09
N GLU A 28 -11.39 1.97 14.72
CA GLU A 28 -12.73 1.48 15.06
C GLU A 28 -12.90 1.42 16.58
N LYS A 29 -11.86 0.97 17.30
CA LYS A 29 -11.82 1.01 18.77
C LYS A 29 -11.87 2.44 19.32
N ALA A 30 -11.10 3.38 18.78
CA ALA A 30 -11.10 4.78 19.23
C ALA A 30 -12.41 5.52 18.96
N ALA A 31 -13.03 5.25 17.79
CA ALA A 31 -14.34 5.77 17.43
C ALA A 31 -15.43 5.24 18.36
N ALA A 32 -15.40 3.95 18.72
CA ALA A 32 -16.29 3.38 19.72
C ALA A 32 -16.11 4.01 21.12
N GLN A 33 -14.92 4.52 21.41
CA GLN A 33 -14.61 5.28 22.63
C GLN A 33 -14.98 6.77 22.55
N GLY A 34 -15.69 7.20 21.50
CA GLY A 34 -16.20 8.57 21.34
C GLY A 34 -15.16 9.59 20.82
N ARG A 35 -13.96 9.14 20.42
CA ARG A 35 -12.96 9.98 19.76
C ARG A 35 -13.11 9.82 18.25
N ILE A 36 -13.83 10.70 17.57
CA ILE A 36 -13.94 10.62 16.10
C ILE A 36 -12.90 11.51 15.44
N GLU A 37 -12.02 10.83 14.72
CA GLU A 37 -10.92 11.37 13.94
C GLU A 37 -11.27 11.29 12.45
N TYR A 38 -12.21 12.13 11.99
CA TYR A 38 -12.65 12.16 10.58
C TYR A 38 -11.46 12.25 9.60
N GLN A 39 -10.45 13.05 9.94
CA GLN A 39 -9.22 13.16 9.16
C GLN A 39 -8.42 11.84 9.12
N GLN A 40 -8.37 11.08 10.21
CA GLN A 40 -7.66 9.80 10.22
C GLN A 40 -8.40 8.73 9.41
N GLN A 41 -9.73 8.74 9.42
CA GLN A 41 -10.51 7.85 8.56
C GLN A 41 -10.27 8.14 7.08
N LEU A 42 -10.24 9.43 6.69
CA LEU A 42 -9.90 9.82 5.32
C LEU A 42 -8.49 9.40 4.92
N GLN A 43 -7.50 9.56 5.79
CA GLN A 43 -6.13 9.11 5.51
C GLN A 43 -6.04 7.59 5.35
N LYS A 44 -6.81 6.82 6.15
CA LYS A 44 -6.87 5.35 6.05
C LYS A 44 -7.49 4.90 4.73
N VAL A 45 -8.62 5.48 4.33
CA VAL A 45 -9.25 5.19 3.04
C VAL A 45 -8.28 5.47 1.89
N ARG A 46 -7.62 6.63 1.89
CA ARG A 46 -6.62 6.99 0.88
C ARG A 46 -5.43 6.02 0.84
N ALA A 47 -4.92 5.63 2.01
CA ALA A 47 -3.81 4.68 2.10
C ALA A 47 -4.21 3.30 1.58
N GLN A 48 -5.45 2.88 1.83
CA GLN A 48 -5.99 1.63 1.32
C GLN A 48 -6.22 1.66 -0.19
N GLU A 49 -6.71 2.77 -0.75
CA GLU A 49 -6.83 2.96 -2.20
C GLU A 49 -5.46 2.85 -2.89
N LYS A 50 -4.43 3.49 -2.32
CA LYS A 50 -3.06 3.40 -2.84
C LYS A 50 -2.49 1.98 -2.74
N HIS A 51 -2.84 1.24 -1.69
CA HIS A 51 -2.44 -0.16 -1.54
C HIS A 51 -3.01 -1.02 -2.67
N GLU A 52 -4.30 -0.86 -2.96
CA GLU A 52 -4.99 -1.55 -4.06
C GLU A 52 -4.45 -1.16 -5.45
N GLN A 53 -4.05 0.10 -5.63
CA GLN A 53 -3.40 0.55 -6.87
C GLN A 53 -2.02 -0.08 -7.06
N ALA A 54 -1.20 -0.09 -6.01
CA ALA A 54 0.12 -0.72 -6.05
C ALA A 54 0.02 -2.23 -6.29
N ARG A 55 -0.98 -2.90 -5.70
CA ARG A 55 -1.24 -4.33 -5.96
C ARG A 55 -1.53 -4.60 -7.43
N ARG A 56 -2.46 -3.86 -8.03
CA ARG A 56 -2.81 -4.02 -9.45
C ARG A 56 -1.61 -3.84 -10.37
N LYS A 57 -0.80 -2.80 -10.15
CA LYS A 57 0.43 -2.56 -10.92
C LYS A 57 1.48 -3.66 -10.73
N LEU A 58 1.60 -4.21 -9.52
CA LEU A 58 2.49 -5.34 -9.27
C LEU A 58 2.01 -6.60 -9.99
N ASP A 59 0.70 -6.84 -10.06
CA ASP A 59 0.11 -7.95 -10.80
C ASP A 59 0.30 -7.80 -12.32
N GLU A 60 0.25 -6.57 -12.85
CA GLU A 60 0.64 -6.28 -14.24
C GLU A 60 2.12 -6.64 -14.50
N ILE A 61 3.02 -6.29 -13.58
CA ILE A 61 4.43 -6.70 -13.66
C ILE A 61 4.55 -8.22 -13.62
N LYS A 62 3.85 -8.91 -12.73
CA LYS A 62 3.86 -10.39 -12.65
C LYS A 62 3.46 -11.03 -13.98
N ALA A 63 2.45 -10.51 -14.65
CA ALA A 63 1.96 -11.04 -15.92
C ALA A 63 2.85 -10.70 -17.13
N ALA A 64 3.75 -9.71 -17.03
CA ALA A 64 4.58 -9.25 -18.14
C ALA A 64 5.73 -10.21 -18.51
N SER A 65 6.20 -10.16 -19.75
CA SER A 65 7.42 -10.86 -20.16
C SER A 65 8.68 -10.16 -19.63
N GLU A 66 9.82 -10.86 -19.65
CA GLU A 66 11.15 -10.32 -19.29
C GLU A 66 11.56 -9.11 -20.16
N GLU A 67 10.99 -8.96 -21.36
CA GLU A 67 11.25 -7.83 -22.25
C GLU A 67 10.38 -6.60 -21.95
N ARG A 68 9.19 -6.80 -21.36
CA ARG A 68 8.18 -5.74 -21.16
C ARG A 68 8.13 -5.20 -19.72
N TRP A 69 8.61 -5.96 -18.73
CA TRP A 69 8.43 -5.59 -17.32
C TRP A 69 9.20 -4.32 -16.91
N GLU A 70 10.37 -4.05 -17.49
CA GLU A 70 11.15 -2.84 -17.15
C GLU A 70 10.38 -1.55 -17.50
N ALA A 71 9.60 -1.55 -18.59
CA ALA A 71 8.74 -0.41 -18.93
C ALA A 71 7.62 -0.20 -17.89
N LEU A 72 7.04 -1.29 -17.37
CA LEU A 72 5.98 -1.27 -16.36
C LEU A 72 6.50 -0.88 -14.97
N LYS A 73 7.76 -1.21 -14.68
CA LYS A 73 8.42 -0.93 -13.40
C LYS A 73 8.40 0.55 -13.05
N SER A 74 8.66 1.44 -14.00
CA SER A 74 8.62 2.89 -13.77
C SER A 74 7.25 3.38 -13.26
N GLY A 75 6.17 2.88 -13.88
CA GLY A 75 4.80 3.19 -13.50
C GLY A 75 4.38 2.55 -12.18
N PHE A 76 5.02 1.46 -11.77
CA PHE A 76 4.85 0.84 -10.46
C PHE A 76 5.61 1.59 -9.37
N GLU A 77 6.87 2.00 -9.60
CA GLU A 77 7.70 2.71 -8.63
C GLU A 77 7.08 4.04 -8.17
N GLY A 78 6.37 4.74 -9.07
CA GLY A 78 5.58 5.91 -8.70
C GLY A 78 4.48 5.59 -7.68
N ALA A 79 3.63 4.61 -7.99
CA ALA A 79 2.55 4.16 -7.09
C ALA A 79 3.11 3.60 -5.77
N TRP A 80 4.26 2.92 -5.83
CA TRP A 80 4.96 2.38 -4.68
C TRP A 80 5.41 3.47 -3.71
N ASN A 81 6.03 4.53 -4.24
CA ASN A 81 6.49 5.67 -3.46
C ASN A 81 5.33 6.43 -2.82
N GLU A 82 4.21 6.57 -3.52
CA GLU A 82 3.01 7.20 -2.98
C GLU A 82 2.37 6.39 -1.85
N LEU A 83 2.32 5.06 -2.00
CA LEU A 83 1.84 4.16 -0.96
C LEU A 83 2.76 4.22 0.27
N LYS A 84 4.07 4.14 0.06
CA LYS A 84 5.06 4.25 1.14
C LYS A 84 4.87 5.53 1.95
N LYS A 85 4.77 6.68 1.29
CA LYS A 85 4.49 7.97 1.94
C LYS A 85 3.18 7.95 2.72
N SER A 86 2.13 7.34 2.16
CA SER A 86 0.83 7.23 2.82
C SER A 86 0.92 6.38 4.09
N VAL A 87 1.51 5.19 4.01
CA VAL A 87 1.69 4.29 5.16
C VAL A 87 2.59 4.93 6.22
N ASP A 88 3.67 5.61 5.82
CA ASP A 88 4.56 6.30 6.75
C ASP A 88 3.85 7.48 7.44
N SER A 89 3.01 8.25 6.73
CA SER A 89 2.22 9.36 7.31
C SER A 89 1.13 8.90 8.28
N THR A 90 0.74 7.63 8.21
CA THR A 90 -0.23 7.04 9.11
C THR A 90 0.40 6.55 10.42
N LYS A 91 1.74 6.53 10.53
CA LYS A 91 2.41 6.29 11.82
C LYS A 91 2.11 7.46 12.76
N ILE A 92 1.26 7.20 13.74
CA ILE A 92 1.05 8.12 14.87
C ILE A 92 2.32 8.03 15.74
N PRO A 93 2.96 9.16 16.12
CA PRO A 93 4.10 9.16 17.03
C PRO A 93 3.74 8.58 18.41
#